data_AF-A0A2E7R3X3-F1
#
_entry.id   AF-A0A2E7R3X3-F1
#
_cell.length_a   1.000
_cell.length_b   1.000
_cell.length_c   1.000
_cell.angle_alpha   90.00
_cell.angle_beta   90.00
_cell.angle_gamma   90.00
#
_symmetry.space_group_name_H-M   'P 1'
#
loop_
_entity.id
_entity.type
_entity.pdbx_description
1 polymer ?
#
loop_
_entity_poly.entity_id
_entity_poly.type
_entity_poly.pdbx_seq_one_letter_code
_entity_poly.pdbx_strand_id
1 'polypeptide(L)'
;MSSLDESPASKHQSDWMGYAINLAKNAIPRAFPRPTVGAVIVKNGILIAEGTTVPGGGLHAEAVALSKAGISARGADMYVTLEPHGYQSTQ
;
A
#
# COMPACT_ATOMS: atom_id res chain seq x y z
N MET A 1 9.70 4.02 -47.20
CA MET A 1 10.97 3.74 -46.52
C MET A 1 11.14 4.83 -45.46
N SER A 2 10.89 4.66 -44.16
CA SER A 2 10.38 3.59 -43.28
C SER A 2 9.01 4.01 -42.72
N SER A 3 7.95 3.18 -42.71
CA SER A 3 7.64 2.14 -41.72
C SER A 3 7.98 2.44 -40.26
N LEU A 4 6.92 2.70 -39.51
CA LEU A 4 6.52 2.09 -38.22
C LEU A 4 7.41 2.35 -37.00
N ASP A 5 6.88 3.15 -36.06
CA ASP A 5 6.56 2.68 -34.70
C ASP A 5 5.64 3.69 -34.00
N GLU A 6 4.35 3.69 -34.35
CA GLU A 6 3.33 4.02 -33.35
C GLU A 6 3.29 2.81 -32.40
N SER A 7 4.08 2.86 -31.32
CA SER A 7 4.05 1.81 -30.30
C SER A 7 2.89 2.09 -29.36
N PRO A 8 1.82 1.28 -29.35
CA PRO A 8 0.82 1.37 -28.30
C PRO A 8 1.49 0.84 -27.04
N ALA A 9 1.90 1.72 -26.13
CA ALA A 9 2.28 1.30 -24.79
C ALA A 9 1.06 0.62 -24.16
N SER A 10 1.08 -0.71 -24.22
CA SER A 10 0.05 -1.62 -23.78
C SER A 10 -0.12 -1.57 -22.26
N LYS A 11 -1.36 -1.38 -21.82
CA LYS A 11 -2.01 -1.95 -20.62
C LYS A 11 -1.24 -2.01 -19.28
N HIS A 12 -1.93 -1.41 -18.29
CA HIS A 12 -1.89 -1.60 -16.83
C HIS A 12 -1.05 -0.58 -16.06
N GLN A 13 -1.57 0.66 -16.00
CA GLN A 13 -1.39 1.45 -14.80
C GLN A 13 -2.18 0.77 -13.69
N SER A 14 -1.50 -0.06 -12.90
CA SER A 14 -2.12 -0.71 -11.74
C SER A 14 -2.55 0.36 -10.74
N ASP A 15 -3.86 0.43 -10.46
CA ASP A 15 -4.42 1.37 -9.47
C ASP A 15 -4.12 0.87 -8.04
N TRP A 16 -2.90 1.12 -7.58
CA TRP A 16 -2.44 0.71 -6.25
C TRP A 16 -3.15 1.46 -5.13
N MET A 17 -3.57 2.70 -5.37
CA MET A 17 -4.37 3.45 -4.39
C MET A 17 -5.77 2.85 -4.27
N GLY A 18 -6.42 2.50 -5.39
CA GLY A 18 -7.68 1.76 -5.39
C GLY A 18 -7.58 0.43 -4.64
N TYR A 19 -6.45 -0.28 -4.80
CA TYR A 19 -6.16 -1.49 -4.03
C TYR A 19 -6.05 -1.21 -2.52
N ALA A 20 -5.30 -0.18 -2.11
CA ALA A 20 -5.17 0.22 -0.70
C ALA A 20 -6.51 0.63 -0.07
N ILE A 21 -7.36 1.35 -0.84
CA ILE A 21 -8.73 1.69 -0.43
C ILE A 21 -9.57 0.43 -0.24
N ASN A 22 -9.47 -0.55 -1.14
CA ASN A 22 -10.20 -1.81 -1.02
C ASN A 22 -9.75 -2.61 0.21
N LEU A 23 -8.44 -2.66 0.48
CA LEU A 23 -7.89 -3.26 1.71
C LEU A 23 -8.48 -2.61 2.96
N ALA A 24 -8.51 -1.27 3.02
CA ALA A 24 -9.09 -0.55 4.14
C ALA A 24 -10.58 -0.86 4.32
N LYS A 25 -11.36 -0.87 3.23
CA LYS A 25 -12.80 -1.20 3.25
C LYS A 25 -13.06 -2.61 3.79
N ASN A 26 -12.27 -3.59 3.38
CA ASN A 26 -12.39 -4.97 3.83
C ASN A 26 -11.91 -5.21 5.28
N ALA A 27 -11.39 -4.17 5.94
CA ALA A 27 -10.97 -4.20 7.33
C ALA A 27 -11.90 -3.44 8.30
N ILE A 28 -13.02 -2.89 7.82
CA ILE A 28 -14.01 -2.18 8.66
C ILE A 28 -14.90 -3.17 9.44
N PRO A 29 -15.24 -2.90 10.73
CA PRO A 29 -14.71 -1.88 11.64
C PRO A 29 -13.77 -2.55 12.65
N ARG A 30 -12.75 -3.27 12.20
CA ARG A 30 -11.86 -3.99 13.12
C ARG A 30 -11.04 -3.01 13.99
N ALA A 31 -10.78 -1.79 13.53
CA ALA A 31 -9.83 -0.86 14.14
C ALA A 31 -10.43 0.23 15.07
N PHE A 32 -11.74 0.25 15.31
CA PHE A 32 -12.37 1.30 16.15
C PHE A 32 -11.70 1.41 17.54
N PRO A 33 -11.43 2.63 18.08
CA PRO A 33 -11.81 3.96 17.58
C PRO A 33 -10.87 4.58 16.54
N ARG A 34 -9.82 3.86 16.10
CA ARG A 34 -8.88 4.36 15.10
C ARG A 34 -9.47 4.24 13.69
N PRO A 35 -9.13 5.14 12.76
CA PRO A 35 -9.50 4.98 11.37
C PRO A 35 -8.90 3.69 10.80
N THR A 36 -9.68 2.98 9.99
CA THR A 36 -9.16 1.85 9.20
C THR A 36 -8.37 2.42 8.03
N VAL A 37 -7.06 2.19 8.03
CA VAL A 37 -6.13 2.62 6.98
C VAL A 37 -5.66 1.39 6.21
N GLY A 38 -5.46 1.52 4.91
CA GLY A 38 -4.80 0.54 4.06
C GLY A 38 -3.46 1.07 3.56
N ALA A 39 -2.46 0.21 3.49
CA ALA A 39 -1.15 0.53 2.92
C ALA A 39 -0.67 -0.61 2.01
N VAL A 40 -0.05 -0.26 0.89
CA VAL A 40 0.62 -1.22 0.00
C VAL A 40 2.01 -0.73 -0.37
N ILE A 41 2.93 -1.67 -0.55
CA ILE A 41 4.29 -1.42 -1.02
C ILE A 41 4.48 -2.11 -2.35
N VAL A 42 4.95 -1.36 -3.34
CA VAL A 42 5.10 -1.79 -4.73
C VAL A 42 6.54 -1.56 -5.17
N LYS A 43 7.17 -2.57 -5.78
CA LYS A 43 8.51 -2.47 -6.34
C LYS A 43 8.50 -2.95 -7.78
N ASN A 44 8.96 -2.12 -8.70
CA ASN A 44 9.00 -2.44 -10.14
C ASN A 44 7.61 -2.88 -10.68
N GLY A 45 6.54 -2.22 -10.22
CA GLY A 45 5.17 -2.55 -10.62
C GLY A 45 4.61 -3.84 -10.00
N ILE A 46 5.28 -4.43 -9.01
CA ILE A 46 4.86 -5.65 -8.33
C ILE A 46 4.50 -5.32 -6.88
N LEU A 47 3.33 -5.75 -6.42
CA LEU A 47 2.94 -5.69 -5.01
C LEU A 47 3.86 -6.62 -4.19
N ILE A 48 4.63 -6.05 -3.27
CA ILE A 48 5.54 -6.80 -2.40
C ILE A 48 5.03 -6.94 -0.97
N ALA A 49 4.17 -6.03 -0.50
CA ALA A 49 3.53 -6.14 0.80
C ALA A 49 2.26 -5.28 0.92
N GLU A 50 1.43 -5.63 1.88
CA GLU A 50 0.20 -4.92 2.23
C GLU A 50 -0.05 -4.91 3.74
N GLY A 51 -0.72 -3.87 4.22
CA GLY A 51 -1.06 -3.70 5.63
C GLY A 51 -2.40 -3.02 5.82
N THR A 52 -3.05 -3.33 6.95
CA THR A 52 -4.22 -2.60 7.46
C THR A 52 -4.01 -2.30 8.93
N THR A 53 -4.65 -1.24 9.44
CA THR A 53 -4.58 -0.89 10.87
C THR A 53 -4.98 -2.07 11.74
N VAL A 54 -4.11 -2.46 12.67
CA VAL A 54 -4.39 -3.54 13.63
C VAL A 54 -5.33 -3.01 14.74
N PRO A 55 -6.34 -3.79 15.16
CA PRO A 55 -7.24 -3.44 16.27
C PRO A 55 -6.52 -3.18 17.60
N GLY A 56 -7.22 -2.54 18.55
CA GLY A 56 -6.80 -2.52 19.96
C GLY A 56 -5.53 -1.72 20.26
N GLY A 57 -5.16 -0.77 19.40
CA GLY A 57 -3.96 0.06 19.60
C GLY A 57 -2.69 -0.51 18.95
N GLY A 58 -2.80 -1.60 18.18
CA GLY A 58 -1.68 -2.21 17.47
C GLY A 58 -1.12 -1.37 16.32
N LEU A 59 -0.29 -2.02 15.50
CA LEU A 59 0.45 -1.40 14.41
C LEU A 59 -0.45 -0.69 13.38
N HIS A 60 0.04 0.46 12.90
CA HIS A 60 -0.56 1.16 11.76
C HIS A 60 -0.35 0.38 10.47
N ALA A 61 -1.19 0.65 9.46
CA ALA A 61 -1.14 -0.02 8.17
C ALA A 61 0.27 0.00 7.54
N GLU A 62 0.96 1.14 7.61
CA GLU A 62 2.31 1.32 7.09
C GLU A 62 3.34 0.46 7.82
N ALA A 63 3.27 0.42 9.16
CA ALA A 63 4.15 -0.40 9.98
C ALA A 63 3.95 -1.90 9.68
N VAL A 64 2.69 -2.33 9.49
CA VAL A 64 2.36 -3.69 9.06
C VAL A 64 2.95 -3.98 7.67
N ALA A 65 2.76 -3.09 6.70
CA ALA A 65 3.26 -3.27 5.34
C ALA A 65 4.81 -3.31 5.31
N LEU A 66 5.48 -2.41 6.03
CA LEU A 66 6.94 -2.38 6.14
C LEU A 66 7.50 -3.61 6.84
N SER A 67 6.86 -4.06 7.92
CA SER A 67 7.27 -5.28 8.62
C SER A 67 7.20 -6.50 7.71
N LYS A 68 6.20 -6.59 6.83
CA LYS A 68 6.07 -7.68 5.85
C LYS A 68 7.06 -7.56 4.69
N ALA A 69 7.29 -6.34 4.19
CA ALA A 69 8.23 -6.10 3.09
C ALA A 69 9.71 -6.26 3.51
N GLY A 70 10.04 -5.96 4.76
CA GLY A 70 11.40 -6.03 5.29
C GLY A 70 12.40 -5.26 4.43
N ILE A 71 13.54 -5.88 4.11
CA ILE A 71 14.60 -5.28 3.28
C ILE A 71 14.11 -4.93 1.86
N SER A 72 13.09 -5.63 1.36
CA SER A 72 12.57 -5.44 -0.01
C SER A 72 11.87 -4.09 -0.18
N ALA A 73 11.45 -3.45 0.92
CA ALA A 73 10.86 -2.11 0.91
C ALA A 73 11.84 -1.02 0.41
N ARG A 74 13.15 -1.27 0.46
CA ARG A 74 14.15 -0.30 0.01
C ARG A 74 14.03 -0.07 -1.50
N GLY A 75 13.82 1.20 -1.88
CA GLY A 75 13.61 1.62 -3.27
C GLY A 75 12.26 1.19 -3.84
N ALA A 76 11.28 0.92 -2.99
CA ALA A 76 9.90 0.67 -3.37
C ALA A 76 9.03 1.91 -3.11
N ASP A 77 7.87 1.96 -3.75
CA ASP A 77 6.85 2.98 -3.54
C ASP A 77 5.82 2.48 -2.52
N MET A 78 5.37 3.36 -1.62
CA MET A 78 4.26 3.07 -0.70
C MET A 78 3.05 3.91 -1.06
N TYR A 79 1.88 3.28 -1.08
CA TYR A 79 0.59 3.95 -1.19
C TYR A 79 -0.18 3.72 0.10
N VAL A 80 -0.62 4.81 0.73
CA VAL A 80 -1.35 4.79 2.00
C VAL A 80 -2.61 5.65 1.89
N THR A 81 -3.72 5.18 2.45
CA THR A 81 -5.03 5.83 2.31
C THR A 81 -5.25 7.04 3.23
N LEU A 82 -4.34 7.27 4.18
CA LEU A 82 -4.34 8.41 5.10
C LEU A 82 -2.88 8.86 5.24
N GLU A 83 -2.66 10.14 5.54
CA GLU A 83 -1.32 10.64 5.82
C GLU A 83 -0.63 9.83 6.95
N PRO A 84 0.65 9.42 6.75
CA PRO A 84 1.47 8.81 7.79
C PRO A 84 1.48 9.65 9.07
N HIS A 85 1.36 9.02 10.25
CA HIS A 85 1.51 9.74 11.50
C HIS A 85 2.97 9.77 11.96
N GLY A 86 3.43 10.89 12.51
CA GLY A 86 4.82 11.07 12.98
C GLY A 86 5.17 10.41 14.31
N TYR A 87 4.33 9.52 14.84
CA TYR A 87 4.58 8.82 16.11
C TYR A 87 4.90 7.35 15.85
N GLN A 88 5.61 6.68 16.75
CA GLN A 88 5.88 5.25 16.57
C GLN A 88 4.70 4.42 17.06
N SER A 89 4.25 3.44 16.26
CA SER A 89 3.34 2.42 16.76
C SER A 89 4.05 1.60 17.82
N THR A 90 3.52 1.54 19.04
CA THR A 90 4.01 0.67 20.11
C THR A 90 3.41 -0.73 19.94
N GLN A 91 4.23 -1.78 20.14
CA GLN A 91 3.76 -3.17 20.20
C GLN A 91 3.25 -3.53 21.59
#